data_AF-A0A7C5XLJ8-F1
#
_entry.id   AF-A0A7C5XLJ8-F1
#
_cell.length_a   1.000
_cell.length_b   1.000
_cell.length_c   1.000
_cell.angle_alpha   90.00
_cell.angle_beta   90.00
_cell.angle_gamma   90.00
#
_symmetry.space_group_name_H-M   'P 1'
#
loop_
_entity.id
_entity.type
_entity.pdbx_description
1 polymer ?
#
loop_
_entity_poly.entity_id
_entity_poly.type
_entity_poly.pdbx_seq_one_letter_code
_entity_poly.pdbx_strand_id
1 'polypeptide(L)'
;MTTQAAPRPRSTRRLTLALALLLGGASAAWSMDPAGYVALEIAAREATVRQLEARLRRLQAGTTLERELAAADADQREVARLFERAGTTPGRHAAWATAHRAELEAWLAAHPEPARRLEALAARIRELAQRIDAHGRP
;
A
#
# COMPACT_ATOMS: atom_id res chain seq x y z
N MET A 1 56.65 -21.71 54.52
CA MET A 1 55.62 -22.77 54.45
C MET A 1 54.42 -22.32 55.25
N THR A 2 53.22 -22.69 54.79
CA THR A 2 51.85 -22.31 55.21
C THR A 2 51.33 -20.90 54.90
N THR A 3 50.11 -20.94 54.33
CA THR A 3 49.03 -19.93 54.38
C THR A 3 49.02 -18.88 53.27
N GLN A 4 48.03 -18.94 52.36
CA GLN A 4 46.78 -18.19 52.49
C GLN A 4 45.95 -18.29 51.21
N ALA A 5 44.74 -18.83 51.33
CA ALA A 5 43.72 -18.76 50.29
C ALA A 5 43.17 -17.33 50.19
N ALA A 6 42.91 -16.86 48.96
CA ALA A 6 42.23 -15.60 48.71
C ALA A 6 41.28 -15.71 47.48
N PRO A 7 40.20 -14.90 47.45
CA PRO A 7 38.88 -15.31 46.95
C PRO A 7 38.63 -15.06 45.46
N ARG A 8 37.69 -15.84 44.90
CA ARG A 8 37.12 -15.66 43.55
C ARG A 8 36.37 -14.33 43.44
N PRO A 9 36.67 -13.47 42.45
CA PRO A 9 35.81 -12.33 42.14
C PRO A 9 34.51 -12.78 41.46
N ARG A 10 33.41 -12.23 41.98
CA ARG A 10 32.02 -12.48 41.64
C ARG A 10 31.61 -11.69 40.38
N SER A 11 30.89 -12.38 39.50
CA SER A 11 29.76 -11.89 38.68
C SER A 11 29.85 -10.49 38.02
N THR A 12 30.49 -10.41 36.87
CA THR A 12 30.24 -9.38 35.85
C THR A 12 29.33 -9.95 34.77
N ARG A 13 28.02 -10.00 35.03
CA ARG A 13 27.05 -10.53 34.05
C ARG A 13 25.73 -9.77 34.01
N ARG A 14 25.70 -8.45 34.22
CA ARG A 14 24.47 -7.67 34.03
C ARG A 14 24.79 -6.23 33.69
N LEU A 15 24.99 -5.88 32.42
CA LEU A 15 24.87 -4.51 31.89
C LEU A 15 25.14 -4.49 30.37
N THR A 16 24.32 -5.16 29.57
CA THR A 16 24.36 -5.01 28.10
C THR A 16 23.03 -5.38 27.43
N LEU A 17 21.90 -4.91 27.96
CA LEU A 17 20.59 -5.27 27.39
C LEU A 17 19.53 -4.18 27.61
N ALA A 18 19.92 -2.91 27.50
CA ALA A 18 18.99 -1.78 27.63
C ALA A 18 19.04 -0.76 26.48
N LEU A 19 19.90 -0.93 25.47
CA LEU A 19 20.09 0.08 24.40
C LEU A 19 19.55 -0.34 23.01
N ALA A 20 19.07 -1.58 22.86
CA ALA A 20 18.59 -2.09 21.56
C ALA A 20 17.09 -1.82 21.27
N LEU A 21 16.35 -1.18 22.19
CA LEU A 21 14.89 -0.99 22.09
C LEU A 21 14.45 0.39 21.59
N LEU A 22 15.37 1.29 21.25
CA LEU A 22 15.04 2.66 20.78
C LEU A 22 15.09 2.85 19.26
N LEU A 23 15.38 1.81 18.46
CA LEU A 23 15.40 1.89 16.99
C LEU A 23 14.22 1.19 16.29
N GLY A 24 13.35 0.50 17.04
CA GLY A 24 12.20 -0.21 16.48
C GLY A 24 10.91 0.59 16.60
N GLY A 25 10.67 1.55 15.70
CA GLY A 25 9.38 2.23 15.68
C GLY A 25 9.29 3.57 14.97
N ALA A 26 10.18 3.89 14.02
CA ALA A 26 9.87 4.93 13.05
C ALA A 26 8.89 4.33 12.03
N SER A 27 7.62 4.17 12.43
CA SER A 27 6.53 4.12 11.47
C SER A 27 6.61 5.44 10.70
N ALA A 28 7.17 5.41 9.49
CA ALA A 28 7.09 6.54 8.57
C ALA A 28 5.60 6.78 8.32
N ALA A 29 5.01 7.67 9.11
CA ALA A 29 3.65 8.12 8.91
C ALA A 29 3.65 8.74 7.52
N TRP A 30 2.85 8.17 6.62
CA TRP A 30 2.60 8.79 5.33
C TRP A 30 2.03 10.19 5.61
N SER A 31 2.78 11.22 5.22
CA SER A 31 2.26 12.58 5.24
C SER A 31 1.15 12.66 4.20
N MET A 32 0.00 13.20 4.60
CA MET A 32 -1.06 13.58 3.66
C MET A 32 -0.72 14.94 3.05
N ASP A 33 0.37 14.94 2.28
CA ASP A 33 0.76 16.02 1.36
C ASP A 33 0.50 15.58 -0.10
N PRO A 34 0.63 16.48 -1.10
CA PRO A 34 0.38 16.13 -2.50
C PRO A 34 1.20 14.93 -3.01
N ALA A 35 2.45 14.80 -2.59
CA ALA A 35 3.33 13.72 -3.04
C ALA A 35 2.88 12.37 -2.45
N GLY A 36 2.58 12.33 -1.15
CA GLY A 36 2.03 11.16 -0.47
C GLY A 36 0.67 10.76 -1.01
N TYR A 37 -0.21 11.72 -1.28
CA TYR A 37 -1.50 11.50 -1.93
C TYR A 37 -1.32 10.83 -3.30
N VAL A 38 -0.49 11.41 -4.17
CA VAL A 38 -0.29 10.89 -5.53
C VAL A 38 0.37 9.51 -5.51
N ALA A 39 1.32 9.27 -4.62
CA ALA A 39 1.92 7.95 -4.44
C ALA A 39 0.87 6.88 -4.05
N LEU A 40 -0.04 7.21 -3.13
CA LEU A 40 -1.11 6.29 -2.73
C LEU A 40 -2.08 6.02 -3.88
N GLU A 41 -2.45 7.09 -4.60
CA GLU A 41 -3.36 7.02 -5.74
C GLU A 41 -2.79 6.13 -6.86
N ILE A 42 -1.50 6.27 -7.18
CA ILE A 42 -0.81 5.43 -8.15
C ILE A 42 -0.83 3.97 -7.69
N ALA A 43 -0.46 3.69 -6.44
CA ALA A 43 -0.42 2.33 -5.90
C ALA A 43 -1.82 1.66 -5.91
N ALA A 44 -2.87 2.41 -5.55
CA ALA A 44 -4.25 1.95 -5.57
C ALA A 44 -4.75 1.66 -7.00
N ARG A 45 -4.42 2.52 -7.97
CA ARG A 45 -4.77 2.30 -9.38
C ARG A 45 -4.02 1.12 -9.99
N GLU A 46 -2.75 0.92 -9.63
CA GLU A 46 -1.98 -0.26 -10.06
C GLU A 46 -2.55 -1.56 -9.52
N ALA A 47 -2.97 -1.58 -8.25
CA ALA A 47 -3.68 -2.72 -7.68
C ALA A 47 -4.97 -2.99 -8.47
N THR A 48 -5.76 -1.95 -8.73
CA THR A 48 -6.98 -2.06 -9.55
C THR A 48 -6.69 -2.62 -10.94
N VAL A 49 -5.63 -2.17 -11.63
CA VAL A 49 -5.23 -2.73 -12.94
C VAL A 49 -4.93 -4.23 -12.84
N ARG A 50 -4.10 -4.66 -11.87
CA ARG A 50 -3.78 -6.08 -11.69
C ARG A 50 -5.02 -6.94 -11.45
N GLN A 51 -5.97 -6.42 -10.66
CA GLN A 51 -7.22 -7.09 -10.33
C GLN A 51 -8.12 -7.24 -11.56
N LEU A 52 -8.27 -6.18 -12.35
CA LEU A 52 -9.02 -6.22 -13.60
C LEU A 52 -8.38 -7.17 -14.62
N GLU A 53 -7.06 -7.19 -14.74
CA GLU A 53 -6.36 -8.15 -15.60
C GLU A 53 -6.57 -9.60 -15.13
N ALA A 54 -6.52 -9.84 -13.82
CA ALA A 54 -6.79 -11.15 -13.25
C ALA A 54 -8.24 -11.59 -13.51
N ARG A 55 -9.21 -10.68 -13.31
CA ARG A 55 -10.62 -10.92 -13.62
C ARG A 55 -10.83 -11.26 -15.09
N LEU A 56 -10.26 -10.49 -16.01
CA LEU A 56 -10.38 -10.75 -17.44
C LEU A 56 -9.84 -12.15 -17.80
N ARG A 57 -8.67 -12.54 -17.27
CA ARG A 57 -8.12 -13.89 -17.46
C ARG A 57 -9.04 -14.99 -16.95
N ARG A 58 -9.66 -14.80 -15.77
CA ARG A 58 -10.58 -15.78 -15.20
C ARG A 58 -11.87 -15.91 -16.00
N LEU A 59 -12.41 -14.80 -16.50
CA LEU A 59 -13.58 -14.80 -17.40
C LEU A 59 -13.25 -15.54 -18.71
N GLN A 60 -12.09 -15.28 -19.29
CA GLN A 60 -11.63 -15.98 -20.49
C GLN A 60 -11.42 -17.48 -20.27
N ALA A 61 -11.09 -17.89 -19.04
CA ALA A 61 -10.96 -19.29 -18.65
C ALA A 61 -12.31 -19.96 -18.28
N GLY A 62 -13.44 -19.26 -18.39
CA GLY A 62 -14.76 -19.80 -18.04
C GLY A 62 -14.94 -20.05 -16.54
N THR A 63 -14.36 -19.21 -15.70
CA THR A 63 -14.45 -19.34 -14.23
C THR A 63 -15.90 -19.20 -13.75
N THR A 64 -16.28 -19.96 -12.72
CA THR A 64 -17.62 -19.92 -12.14
C THR A 64 -17.87 -18.60 -11.39
N LEU A 65 -19.14 -18.19 -11.32
CA LEU A 65 -19.55 -16.97 -10.62
C LEU A 65 -19.10 -16.95 -9.14
N GLU A 66 -19.19 -18.08 -8.44
CA GLU A 66 -18.77 -18.19 -7.04
C GLU A 66 -17.28 -17.87 -6.86
N ARG A 67 -16.43 -18.39 -7.75
CA ARG A 67 -14.99 -18.10 -7.72
C ARG A 67 -14.69 -16.65 -8.08
N GLU A 68 -15.48 -16.04 -8.97
CA GLU A 68 -15.36 -14.61 -9.28
C GLU A 68 -15.72 -13.74 -8.08
N LEU A 69 -16.78 -14.05 -7.34
CA LEU A 69 -17.18 -13.32 -6.14
C LEU A 69 -16.12 -13.42 -5.04
N ALA A 70 -15.60 -14.63 -4.77
CA ALA A 70 -14.55 -14.83 -3.78
C ALA A 70 -13.25 -14.07 -4.15
N ALA A 71 -12.91 -14.02 -5.44
CA ALA A 71 -11.78 -13.23 -5.91
C ALA A 71 -12.02 -11.72 -5.77
N ALA A 72 -13.20 -11.23 -6.12
CA ALA A 72 -13.55 -9.82 -5.98
C ALA A 72 -13.44 -9.32 -4.52
N ASP A 73 -13.86 -10.13 -3.56
CA ASP A 73 -13.71 -9.83 -2.13
C ASP A 73 -12.23 -9.74 -1.71
N ALA A 74 -11.39 -10.65 -2.22
CA ALA A 74 -9.95 -10.63 -1.95
C ALA A 74 -9.28 -9.38 -2.54
N ASP A 75 -9.68 -9.03 -3.76
CA ASP A 75 -9.23 -7.85 -4.50
C ASP A 75 -9.58 -6.55 -3.73
N GLN A 76 -10.83 -6.43 -3.26
CA GLN A 76 -11.26 -5.28 -2.44
C GLN A 76 -10.44 -5.14 -1.14
N ARG A 77 -10.13 -6.26 -0.46
CA ARG A 77 -9.30 -6.25 0.75
C ARG A 77 -7.85 -5.85 0.48
N GLU A 78 -7.30 -6.15 -0.70
CA GLU A 78 -5.95 -5.69 -1.09
C GLU A 78 -5.91 -4.16 -1.20
N VAL A 79 -6.88 -3.57 -1.90
CA VAL A 79 -6.96 -2.10 -2.06
C VAL A 79 -7.19 -1.42 -0.71
N ALA A 80 -8.11 -1.92 0.11
CA ALA A 80 -8.37 -1.39 1.45
C ALA A 80 -7.09 -1.33 2.31
N ARG A 81 -6.27 -2.40 2.27
CA ARG A 81 -4.99 -2.46 2.99
C ARG A 81 -3.95 -1.44 2.52
N LEU A 82 -4.03 -0.94 1.28
CA LEU A 82 -3.16 0.17 0.84
C LEU A 82 -3.48 1.45 1.60
N PHE A 83 -4.76 1.80 1.68
CA PHE A 83 -5.21 2.99 2.40
C PHE A 83 -4.96 2.87 3.91
N GLU A 84 -5.23 1.70 4.51
CA GLU A 84 -4.98 1.44 5.93
C GLU A 84 -3.49 1.62 6.28
N ARG A 85 -2.57 1.08 5.47
CA ARG A 85 -1.12 1.25 5.68
C ARG A 85 -0.67 2.70 5.56
N ALA A 86 -1.35 3.49 4.74
CA ALA A 86 -1.13 4.93 4.62
C ALA A 86 -1.85 5.74 5.72
N GLY A 87 -2.50 5.10 6.70
CA GLY A 87 -3.19 5.78 7.81
C GLY A 87 -4.48 6.49 7.39
N THR A 88 -5.07 6.11 6.26
CA THR A 88 -6.28 6.75 5.71
C THR A 88 -7.32 5.70 5.28
N THR A 89 -8.43 6.17 4.72
CA THR A 89 -9.47 5.34 4.09
C THR A 89 -9.73 5.86 2.68
N PRO A 90 -10.32 5.06 1.77
CA PRO A 90 -10.67 5.56 0.44
C PRO A 90 -11.51 6.84 0.47
N GLY A 91 -12.49 6.90 1.38
CA GLY A 91 -13.34 8.09 1.54
C GLY A 91 -12.58 9.32 2.06
N ARG A 92 -11.70 9.14 3.05
CA ARG A 92 -10.87 10.24 3.58
C ARG A 92 -9.85 10.73 2.55
N HIS A 93 -9.26 9.81 1.78
CA HIS A 93 -8.38 10.12 0.67
C HIS A 93 -9.10 10.97 -0.39
N ALA A 94 -10.29 10.54 -0.83
CA ALA A 94 -11.09 11.29 -1.79
C ALA A 94 -11.53 12.67 -1.27
N ALA A 95 -11.90 12.75 0.01
CA ALA A 95 -12.26 14.02 0.66
C ALA A 95 -11.06 14.98 0.71
N TRP A 96 -9.86 14.47 1.01
CA TRP A 96 -8.64 15.29 1.03
C TRP A 96 -8.33 15.86 -0.36
N ALA A 97 -8.45 15.04 -1.42
CA ALA A 97 -8.27 15.48 -2.80
C ALA A 97 -9.19 16.63 -3.18
N THR A 98 -10.44 16.57 -2.72
CA THR A 98 -11.43 17.61 -2.95
C THR A 98 -11.05 18.91 -2.24
N ALA A 99 -10.62 18.81 -0.98
CA ALA A 99 -10.21 19.96 -0.17
C ALA A 99 -8.91 20.62 -0.66
N HIS A 100 -7.98 19.84 -1.23
CA HIS A 100 -6.65 20.30 -1.65
C HIS A 100 -6.47 20.28 -3.18
N ARG A 101 -7.57 20.41 -3.94
CA ARG A 101 -7.56 20.28 -5.40
C ARG A 101 -6.53 21.20 -6.08
N ALA A 102 -6.50 22.49 -5.71
CA ALA A 102 -5.58 23.45 -6.34
C ALA A 102 -4.11 23.11 -6.05
N GLU A 103 -3.81 22.63 -4.85
CA GLU A 103 -2.45 22.21 -4.46
C GLU A 103 -2.02 20.95 -5.22
N LEU A 104 -2.92 19.97 -5.34
CA LEU A 104 -2.69 18.76 -6.14
C LEU A 104 -2.48 19.08 -7.62
N GLU A 105 -3.30 19.97 -8.20
CA GLU A 105 -3.16 20.40 -9.58
C GLU A 105 -1.81 21.10 -9.82
N ALA A 106 -1.43 22.02 -8.94
CA ALA A 106 -0.13 22.70 -9.01
C ALA A 106 1.03 21.70 -8.87
N TRP A 107 0.93 20.75 -7.95
CA TRP A 107 1.95 19.72 -7.76
C TRP A 107 2.06 18.81 -8.99
N LEU A 108 0.95 18.34 -9.56
CA LEU A 108 0.94 17.49 -10.76
C LEU A 108 1.45 18.24 -12.00
N ALA A 109 1.19 19.54 -12.13
CA ALA A 109 1.76 20.36 -13.19
C ALA A 109 3.29 20.46 -13.09
N ALA A 110 3.83 20.55 -11.85
CA ALA A 110 5.26 20.55 -11.61
C ALA A 110 5.91 19.14 -11.72
N HIS A 111 5.12 18.07 -11.62
CA HIS A 111 5.58 16.67 -11.66
C HIS A 111 4.89 15.89 -12.80
N PRO A 112 5.32 16.10 -14.05
CA PRO A 112 4.62 15.54 -15.21
C PRO A 112 4.74 14.01 -15.34
N GLU A 113 5.74 13.37 -14.74
CA GLU A 113 5.88 11.92 -14.76
C GLU A 113 4.79 11.21 -13.93
N PRO A 114 4.56 11.57 -12.65
CA PRO A 114 3.40 11.10 -11.90
C PRO A 114 2.06 11.40 -12.58
N ALA A 115 1.89 12.58 -13.18
CA ALA A 115 0.66 12.95 -13.91
C ALA A 115 0.39 11.99 -15.08
N ARG A 116 1.38 11.77 -15.95
CA ARG A 116 1.27 10.81 -17.06
C ARG A 116 1.00 9.39 -16.57
N ARG A 117 1.59 8.97 -15.46
CA ARG A 117 1.35 7.64 -14.88
C ARG A 117 -0.10 7.48 -14.41
N LEU A 118 -0.65 8.48 -13.73
CA LEU A 118 -2.05 8.48 -13.31
C LEU A 118 -3.02 8.42 -14.51
N GLU A 119 -2.72 9.16 -15.58
CA GLU A 119 -3.49 9.14 -16.83
C GLU A 119 -3.42 7.79 -17.53
N ALA A 120 -2.22 7.22 -17.67
CA ALA A 120 -2.02 5.91 -18.27
C ALA A 120 -2.76 4.81 -17.51
N LEU A 121 -2.68 4.81 -16.18
CA LEU A 121 -3.42 3.88 -15.33
C LEU A 121 -4.94 4.04 -15.49
N ALA A 122 -5.44 5.27 -15.53
CA ALA A 122 -6.86 5.53 -15.75
C ALA A 122 -7.33 5.03 -17.12
N ALA A 123 -6.54 5.24 -18.18
CA ALA A 123 -6.82 4.72 -19.51
C ALA A 123 -6.86 3.18 -19.52
N ARG A 124 -5.89 2.53 -18.86
CA ARG A 124 -5.82 1.07 -18.76
C ARG A 124 -7.01 0.48 -18.00
N ILE A 125 -7.42 1.10 -16.90
CA ILE A 125 -8.61 0.69 -16.13
C ILE A 125 -9.85 0.74 -17.01
N ARG A 126 -10.06 1.83 -17.77
CA ARG A 126 -11.20 1.96 -18.69
C ARG A 126 -11.19 0.88 -19.78
N GLU A 127 -10.03 0.64 -20.40
CA GLU A 127 -9.87 -0.40 -21.42
C GLU A 127 -10.24 -1.79 -20.87
N LEU A 128 -9.70 -2.15 -19.71
CA LEU A 128 -9.96 -3.46 -19.10
C LEU A 128 -11.43 -3.61 -18.69
N ALA A 129 -12.03 -2.56 -18.12
CA ALA A 129 -13.46 -2.56 -17.78
C ALA A 129 -14.33 -2.80 -19.02
N GLN A 130 -14.06 -2.10 -20.13
CA GLN A 130 -14.78 -2.29 -21.40
C GLN A 130 -14.65 -3.73 -21.93
N ARG A 131 -13.45 -4.32 -21.84
CA ARG A 131 -13.21 -5.71 -22.28
C ARG A 131 -13.94 -6.73 -21.40
N ILE A 132 -13.97 -6.50 -20.09
CA ILE A 132 -14.73 -7.33 -19.14
C ILE A 132 -16.23 -7.24 -19.43
N ASP A 133 -16.75 -6.03 -19.63
CA ASP A 133 -18.17 -5.82 -19.95
C ASP A 133 -18.56 -6.51 -21.26
N ALA A 134 -17.68 -6.48 -22.27
CA ALA A 134 -17.90 -7.17 -23.53
C ALA A 134 -17.93 -8.71 -23.39
N HIS A 135 -17.21 -9.29 -22.42
CA HIS A 135 -17.29 -10.73 -22.12
C HIS A 135 -18.52 -11.10 -21.27
N GLY A 136 -19.06 -10.16 -20.49
CA GLY A 136 -20.21 -10.39 -19.62
C GLY A 136 -21.58 -10.25 -20.30
N ARG A 137 -21.64 -9.81 -21.56
CA ARG A 137 -22.89 -9.74 -22.33
C ARG A 137 -23.12 -11.08 -23.05
N PRO A 138 -24.29 -11.73 -22.84
CA PRO A 138 -24.65 -12.96 -23.54
C PRO A 138 -24.86 -12.76 -25.04
#